data_AF-A0A3D5K2Q5-F1
#
_entry.id   AF-A0A3D5K2Q5-F1
#
_cell.length_a   1.000
_cell.length_b   1.000
_cell.length_c   1.000
_cell.angle_alpha   90.00
_cell.angle_beta   90.00
_cell.angle_gamma   90.00
#
_symmetry.space_group_name_H-M   'P 1'
#
loop_
_entity.id
_entity.type
_entity.pdbx_description
1 polymer ?
#
loop_
_entity_poly.entity_id
_entity_poly.type
_entity_poly.pdbx_seq_one_letter_code
_entity_poly.pdbx_strand_id
1 'polypeptide(L)' 'LFVDSETGAEIEADGRAMRGGYDKKFGAFLRSIESLCLEHETAYCRIITDEPMDLALSAFLSRRTELF' A
#
# COMPACT_ATOMS: atom_id res chain seq x y z
N LEU A 1 24.40 6.09 -1.30
CA LEU A 1 24.53 7.54 -1.53
C LEU A 1 23.33 7.97 -2.33
N PHE A 2 22.52 8.90 -1.82
CA PHE A 2 21.53 9.60 -2.65
C PHE A 2 22.12 10.96 -3.00
N VAL A 3 21.79 11.48 -4.18
CA VAL A 3 22.19 12.83 -4.58
C VAL A 3 20.93 13.64 -4.74
N ASP A 4 20.87 14.80 -4.07
CA ASP A 4 19.79 15.75 -4.27
C ASP A 4 19.80 16.24 -5.72
N SER A 5 18.70 16.05 -6.44
CA SER A 5 18.56 16.47 -7.84
C SER A 5 18.52 17.98 -8.02
N GLU A 6 18.18 18.74 -6.99
CA GLU A 6 18.09 20.20 -7.06
C GLU A 6 19.41 20.90 -6.71
N THR A 7 20.16 20.34 -5.75
CA THR A 7 21.39 20.98 -5.22
C THR A 7 22.68 20.23 -5.55
N GLY A 8 22.59 18.97 -6.00
CA GLY A 8 23.75 18.11 -6.23
C GLY A 8 24.45 17.64 -4.96
N ALA A 9 23.88 17.92 -3.78
CA ALA A 9 24.47 17.51 -2.51
C ALA A 9 24.35 15.98 -2.32
N GLU A 10 25.45 15.36 -1.87
CA GLU A 10 25.44 13.96 -1.45
C GLU A 10 24.72 13.86 -0.10
N ILE A 11 23.62 13.12 -0.11
CA ILE A 11 22.87 12.77 1.08
C ILE A 11 23.30 11.37 1.50
N GLU A 12 23.94 11.30 2.66
CA GLU A 12 24.19 10.04 3.34
C GLU A 12 22.86 9.52 3.89
N ALA A 13 22.33 8.49 3.25
CA ALA A 13 21.05 7.90 3.59
C ALA A 13 21.23 6.40 3.86
N ASP A 14 20.88 5.97 5.07
CA ASP A 14 20.73 4.55 5.39
C ASP A 14 19.43 4.04 4.77
N GLY A 15 19.57 3.42 3.59
CA GLY A 15 18.43 2.85 2.86
C GLY A 15 17.62 1.82 3.66
N ARG A 16 18.23 1.11 4.61
CA ARG A 16 17.51 0.17 5.49
C ARG A 16 16.66 0.92 6.51
N ALA A 17 17.23 1.93 7.17
CA ALA A 17 16.49 2.76 8.11
C ALA A 17 15.34 3.51 7.43
N MET A 18 15.59 4.06 6.23
CA MET A 18 14.56 4.74 5.44
C MET A 18 13.42 3.80 5.03
N ARG A 19 13.75 2.61 4.50
CA ARG A 19 12.76 1.58 4.17
C ARG A 19 11.93 1.20 5.38
N GLY A 20 12.58 0.91 6.52
CA GLY A 20 11.86 0.55 7.75
C GLY A 20 10.93 1.67 8.24
N GLY A 21 11.36 2.93 8.15
CA GLY A 21 10.54 4.08 8.47
C GLY A 21 9.33 4.24 7.54
N TYR A 22 9.54 4.04 6.23
CA TYR A 22 8.48 4.06 5.24
C TYR A 22 7.47 2.93 5.47
N ASP A 23 7.94 1.68 5.57
CA ASP A 23 7.08 0.49 5.74
C ASP A 23 6.21 0.62 7.00
N LYS A 24 6.76 1.15 8.09
CA LYS A 24 6.01 1.42 9.32
C LYS A 24 4.88 2.43 9.10
N LYS A 25 5.18 3.58 8.50
CA LYS A 25 4.20 4.66 8.27
C LYS A 25 3.15 4.25 7.24
N PHE A 26 3.59 3.69 6.13
CA PHE A 26 2.74 3.24 5.04
C PHE A 26 1.83 2.10 5.50
N GLY A 27 2.36 1.11 6.23
CA GLY A 27 1.56 0.05 6.81
C GLY A 27 0.53 0.55 7.82
N ALA A 28 0.86 1.56 8.63
CA ALA A 28 -0.10 2.18 9.54
C ALA A 28 -1.23 2.90 8.79
N PHE A 29 -0.89 3.62 7.73
CA PHE A 29 -1.88 4.27 6.86
C PHE A 29 -2.81 3.24 6.19
N LEU A 30 -2.27 2.16 5.62
CA LEU A 30 -3.09 1.11 5.02
C LEU A 30 -4.09 0.50 6.02
N ARG A 31 -3.64 0.20 7.24
CA ARG A 31 -4.52 -0.28 8.31
C ARG A 31 -5.62 0.72 8.66
N SER A 32 -5.33 2.02 8.70
CA SER A 32 -6.37 3.02 8.98
C SER A 32 -7.45 3.07 7.92
N ILE A 33 -7.11 2.84 6.64
CA ILE A 33 -8.10 2.78 5.56
C ILE A 33 -8.94 1.50 5.69
N GLU A 34 -8.30 0.36 5.93
CA GLU A 34 -9.02 -0.90 6.14
C GLU A 34 -9.99 -0.81 7.33
N SER A 35 -9.54 -0.28 8.47
CA SER A 35 -10.39 -0.07 9.64
C SER A 35 -11.58 0.83 9.33
N LEU A 36 -11.37 1.96 8.65
CA LEU A 36 -12.44 2.87 8.26
C LEU A 36 -13.48 2.18 7.36
N CYS A 37 -13.04 1.39 6.38
CA CYS A 37 -13.96 0.64 5.53
C CYS A 37 -14.81 -0.35 6.34
N LEU A 38 -14.17 -1.12 7.24
CA LEU A 38 -14.85 -2.12 8.07
C LEU A 38 -15.85 -1.47 9.04
N GLU A 39 -15.51 -0.33 9.64
CA GLU A 39 -16.41 0.45 10.51
C GLU A 39 -17.68 0.90 9.79
N HIS A 40 -17.61 1.11 8.48
CA HIS A 40 -18.73 1.51 7.63
C HIS A 40 -19.34 0.35 6.82
N GLU A 41 -19.08 -0.90 7.23
CA GLU A 41 -19.56 -2.11 6.53
C GLU A 41 -19.22 -2.12 5.02
N THR A 42 -18.16 -1.40 4.65
CA THR A 42 -17.70 -1.25 3.28
C THR A 42 -16.64 -2.30 3.01
N ALA A 43 -16.84 -3.08 1.95
CA ALA A 43 -15.88 -4.11 1.59
C ALA A 43 -14.54 -3.50 1.16
N TYR A 44 -13.43 -4.07 1.65
CA TYR A 44 -12.08 -3.61 1.39
C TYR A 44 -11.27 -4.69 0.68
N CYS A 45 -10.45 -4.28 -0.28
CA CYS A 45 -9.45 -5.15 -0.90
C CYS A 45 -8.22 -4.32 -1.29
N ARG A 46 -7.04 -4.80 -0.91
CA ARG A 46 -5.77 -4.22 -1.34
C ARG A 46 -5.27 -4.95 -2.58
N ILE A 47 -5.00 -4.18 -3.63
CA ILE A 47 -4.46 -4.67 -4.90
C ILE A 47 -3.08 -4.05 -5.16
N ILE A 48 -2.28 -4.69 -6.00
CA ILE A 48 -1.01 -4.11 -6.49
C ILE A 48 -1.33 -3.40 -7.80
N THR A 49 -0.72 -2.24 -8.03
CA THR A 49 -1.04 -1.37 -9.18
C THR A 49 -0.57 -1.91 -10.53
N ASP A 50 0.19 -3.01 -10.54
CA ASP A 50 0.60 -3.74 -11.74
C ASP A 50 -0.38 -4.86 -12.12
N GLU A 51 -1.37 -5.14 -11.27
CA GLU A 51 -2.46 -6.07 -11.57
C GLU A 51 -3.54 -5.37 -12.42
N PRO A 52 -3.96 -5.96 -13.55
CA PRO A 52 -5.11 -5.47 -14.31
C PRO A 52 -6.36 -5.38 -13.44
N MET A 53 -7.03 -4.24 -13.46
CA MET A 53 -8.17 -3.94 -12.58
C MET A 53 -9.33 -4.91 -12.75
N ASP A 54 -9.58 -5.37 -13.98
CA ASP A 54 -10.60 -6.35 -14.31
C ASP A 54 -10.33 -7.70 -13.64
N LEU A 55 -9.09 -8.20 -13.68
CA LEU A 55 -8.69 -9.43 -13.01
C LEU A 55 -8.82 -9.31 -11.49
N ALA A 56 -8.33 -8.20 -10.92
CA ALA A 56 -8.39 -7.95 -9.49
C ALA A 56 -9.85 -7.90 -8.98
N LEU A 57 -10.73 -7.22 -9.72
CA LEU A 57 -12.15 -7.10 -9.41
C LEU A 57 -12.86 -8.44 -9.53
N SER A 58 -12.63 -9.20 -10.60
CA SER A 58 -13.20 -10.55 -10.76
C SER A 58 -12.79 -11.46 -9.61
N ALA A 59 -11.50 -11.49 -9.25
CA ALA A 59 -11.01 -12.30 -8.14
C ALA A 59 -11.60 -11.88 -6.78
N PHE A 60 -11.83 -10.59 -6.57
CA PHE A 60 -12.50 -10.09 -5.37
C PHE A 60 -13.98 -10.50 -5.30
N LEU A 61 -14.71 -10.36 -6.40
CA LEU A 61 -16.13 -10.74 -6.46
C LEU A 61 -16.33 -12.25 -6.30
N SER A 62 -15.51 -13.08 -6.95
CA SER A 62 -15.57 -14.54 -6.80
C SER A 62 -15.39 -14.99 -5.35
N ARG A 63 -14.39 -14.43 -4.64
CA ARG A 63 -14.16 -14.72 -3.22
C ARG A 63 -15.36 -14.35 -2.33
N ARG A 64 -16.11 -13.31 -2.70
CA ARG A 64 -17.33 -12.92 -1.98
C ARG A 64 -18.48 -13.86 -2.24
N THR A 65 -18.60 -14.41 -3.44
CA THR A 65 -19.67 -15.36 -3.78
C THR A 65 -19.51 -16.70 -3.04
N GLU A 66 -18.27 -17.16 -2.82
CA GLU A 66 -17.97 -18.38 -2.06
C GLU A 66 -18.28 -18.29 -0.55
N LEU A 67 -18.48 -17.09 -0.02
CA LEU A 67 -18.82 -16.84 1.39
C LEU A 67 -20.33 -16.89 1.67
N PHE A 68 -21.17 -17.10 0.65
CA PHE A 68 -22.62 -17.26 0.75
C PHE A 68 -23.05 -18.67 0.31
#